data_AF-A0A1I9YUG1-F1
#
_entry.id   AF-A0A1I9YUG1-F1
#
_cell.length_a   1.000
_cell.length_b   1.000
_cell.length_c   1.000
_cell.angle_alpha   90.00
_cell.angle_beta   90.00
_cell.angle_gamma   90.00
#
_symmetry.space_group_name_H-M   'P 1'
#
loop_
_entity.id
_entity.type
_entity.pdbx_description
1 polymer ?
#
loop_
_entity_poly.entity_id
_entity_poly.type
_entity_poly.pdbx_seq_one_letter_code
_entity_poly.pdbx_strand_id
1 'polypeptide(L)'
;MKIIRNGNFAPWFRILLWATGIAIAAASYFLLSGIEKFVGVVIGMIVLATGTYAERANMLHLKPFDDSYKKARKSYERDDDESKK
;
A
#
# COMPACT_ATOMS: atom_id res chain seq x y z
N MET A 1 -13.65 12.01 -2.22
CA MET A 1 -13.46 10.88 -1.28
C MET A 1 -12.00 10.84 -0.84
N LYS A 2 -11.69 10.62 0.44
CA LYS A 2 -10.30 10.52 0.91
C LYS A 2 -9.71 9.15 0.51
N ILE A 3 -8.50 9.16 -0.05
CA ILE A 3 -7.77 7.94 -0.48
C ILE A 3 -7.22 7.20 0.74
N ILE A 4 -6.76 7.94 1.76
CA ILE A 4 -6.27 7.39 3.02
C ILE A 4 -7.33 7.58 4.10
N ARG A 5 -7.65 6.51 4.83
CA ARG A 5 -8.58 6.51 5.96
C ARG A 5 -8.02 5.63 7.07
N ASN A 6 -7.90 6.18 8.27
CA ASN A 6 -7.36 5.50 9.46
C ASN A 6 -5.95 4.91 9.24
N GLY A 7 -5.08 5.66 8.54
CA GLY A 7 -3.69 5.27 8.33
C GLY A 7 -3.47 4.13 7.34
N ASN A 8 -4.49 3.73 6.57
CA ASN A 8 -4.36 2.82 5.44
C ASN A 8 -5.19 3.36 4.26
N PHE A 9 -5.07 2.77 3.07
CA PHE A 9 -5.96 3.05 1.96
C PHE A 9 -7.41 2.74 2.31
N ALA A 10 -8.32 3.59 1.84
CA ALA A 10 -9.75 3.38 1.99
C ALA A 10 -10.18 2.10 1.25
N PRO A 11 -11.17 1.34 1.75
CA PRO A 11 -11.59 0.07 1.15
C PRO A 11 -11.94 0.19 -0.35
N TRP A 12 -12.65 1.26 -0.73
CA TRP A 12 -12.99 1.52 -2.13
C TRP A 12 -11.75 1.68 -3.01
N PHE A 13 -10.68 2.31 -2.48
CA PHE A 13 -9.45 2.53 -3.22
C PHE A 13 -8.62 1.25 -3.35
N ARG A 14 -8.63 0.38 -2.32
CA ARG A 14 -8.00 -0.96 -2.41
C ARG A 14 -8.64 -1.83 -3.49
N ILE A 15 -9.98 -1.84 -3.53
CA ILE A 15 -10.75 -2.53 -4.58
C ILE A 15 -10.45 -1.94 -5.95
N LEU A 16 -10.37 -0.61 -6.05
CA LEU A 16 -10.01 0.07 -7.30
C LEU A 16 -8.62 -0.34 -7.78
N LEU A 17 -7.60 -0.36 -6.92
CA LEU A 17 -6.25 -0.80 -7.28
C LEU A 17 -6.25 -2.25 -7.77
N TRP A 18 -6.95 -3.14 -7.07
CA TRP A 18 -7.08 -4.54 -7.47
C TRP A 18 -7.73 -4.69 -8.85
N ALA A 19 -8.89 -4.06 -9.05
CA ALA A 19 -9.61 -4.10 -10.33
C ALA A 19 -8.80 -3.47 -11.46
N THR A 20 -8.14 -2.34 -11.21
CA THR A 20 -7.32 -1.63 -12.20
C THR A 20 -6.11 -2.47 -12.61
N GLY A 21 -5.41 -3.08 -11.66
CA GLY A 21 -4.25 -3.92 -11.97
C GLY A 21 -4.63 -5.18 -12.76
N ILE A 22 -5.79 -5.80 -12.46
CA ILE A 22 -6.34 -6.90 -13.27
C ILE A 22 -6.66 -6.41 -14.68
N ALA A 23 -7.32 -5.26 -14.81
CA ALA A 23 -7.68 -4.70 -16.12
C ALA A 23 -6.43 -4.43 -16.98
N ILE A 24 -5.38 -3.83 -16.39
CA ILE A 24 -4.11 -3.57 -17.07
C ILE A 24 -3.44 -4.89 -17.48
N ALA A 25 -3.35 -5.86 -16.58
CA ALA A 25 -2.72 -7.14 -16.87
C ALA A 25 -3.45 -7.91 -17.98
N ALA A 26 -4.79 -7.96 -17.91
CA ALA A 26 -5.62 -8.60 -18.94
C ALA A 26 -5.51 -7.88 -20.28
N ALA A 27 -5.66 -6.55 -20.32
CA ALA A 27 -5.52 -5.77 -21.53
C ALA A 27 -4.14 -5.95 -22.16
N SER A 28 -3.07 -5.91 -21.36
CA SER A 28 -1.70 -6.14 -21.84
C SER A 28 -1.52 -7.55 -22.40
N TYR A 29 -2.14 -8.56 -21.78
CA TYR A 29 -2.04 -9.95 -22.22
C TYR A 29 -2.72 -10.20 -23.57
N PHE A 30 -3.88 -9.56 -23.81
CA PHE A 30 -4.70 -9.76 -25.01
C PHE A 30 -4.38 -8.80 -26.17
N LEU A 31 -3.96 -7.57 -25.88
CA LEU A 31 -3.81 -6.52 -26.90
C LEU A 31 -2.36 -6.33 -27.36
N LEU A 32 -1.38 -6.69 -26.52
CA LEU A 32 0.05 -6.46 -26.80
C LEU A 32 0.77 -7.75 -27.18
N SER A 33 1.95 -7.61 -27.78
CA SER A 33 2.82 -8.73 -28.14
C SER A 33 4.27 -8.44 -27.73
N GLY A 34 5.10 -9.49 -27.72
CA GLY A 34 6.52 -9.37 -27.38
C GLY A 34 6.79 -8.82 -25.98
N ILE A 35 7.78 -7.93 -25.87
CA ILE A 35 8.23 -7.41 -24.57
C ILE A 35 7.25 -6.44 -23.93
N GLU A 36 6.46 -5.71 -24.74
CA GLU A 36 5.46 -4.77 -24.24
C GLU A 36 4.37 -5.47 -23.44
N LYS A 37 3.94 -6.65 -23.90
CA LYS A 37 3.03 -7.53 -23.16
C LYS A 37 3.60 -7.89 -21.79
N PHE A 38 4.86 -8.32 -21.74
CA PHE A 38 5.50 -8.71 -20.48
C PHE A 38 5.53 -7.53 -19.51
N VAL A 39 6.01 -6.37 -19.96
CA VAL A 39 6.09 -5.14 -19.15
C VAL A 39 4.69 -4.73 -18.67
N GLY A 40 3.69 -4.73 -19.56
CA GLY A 40 2.31 -4.37 -19.22
C GLY A 40 1.69 -5.30 -18.18
N VAL A 41 1.89 -6.62 -18.32
CA VAL A 41 1.43 -7.60 -17.32
C VAL A 41 2.11 -7.37 -15.97
N VAL A 42 3.42 -7.14 -15.94
CA VAL A 42 4.16 -6.87 -14.69
C VAL A 42 3.66 -5.60 -14.01
N ILE A 43 3.43 -4.52 -14.75
CA ILE A 43 2.86 -3.28 -14.21
C ILE A 43 1.48 -3.54 -13.62
N GLY A 44 0.60 -4.25 -14.34
CA GLY A 44 -0.71 -4.64 -13.83
C GLY A 44 -0.61 -5.42 -12.52
N MET A 45 0.31 -6.39 -12.44
CA MET A 45 0.59 -7.18 -11.24
C MET A 45 1.06 -6.34 -10.06
N ILE A 46 1.92 -5.33 -10.27
CA ILE A 46 2.37 -4.43 -9.19
C ILE A 46 1.20 -3.62 -8.64
N VAL A 47 0.33 -3.10 -9.53
CA VAL A 47 -0.84 -2.32 -9.16
C VAL A 47 -1.83 -3.17 -8.36
N LEU A 48 -2.17 -4.37 -8.83
CA LEU A 48 -3.10 -5.25 -8.11
C LEU A 48 -2.51 -5.77 -6.79
N ALA A 49 -1.21 -6.05 -6.75
CA ALA A 49 -0.50 -6.42 -5.53
C ALA A 49 -0.58 -5.32 -4.47
N THR A 50 -0.44 -4.05 -4.86
CA THR A 50 -0.54 -2.92 -3.92
C THR A 50 -1.91 -2.89 -3.23
N GLY A 51 -2.99 -3.11 -3.99
CA GLY A 51 -4.34 -3.22 -3.44
C GLY A 51 -4.51 -4.39 -2.48
N THR A 52 -4.01 -5.59 -2.83
CA THR A 52 -4.13 -6.80 -2.00
C THR A 52 -3.27 -6.73 -0.74
N TYR A 53 -2.06 -6.18 -0.80
CA TYR A 53 -1.22 -5.98 0.38
C TYR A 53 -1.79 -4.92 1.32
N ALA A 54 -2.38 -3.84 0.79
CA ALA A 54 -3.10 -2.86 1.61
C ALA A 54 -4.30 -3.50 2.33
N GLU A 55 -5.01 -4.43 1.69
CA GLU A 55 -6.07 -5.22 2.31
C GLU A 55 -5.54 -6.13 3.43
N ARG A 56 -4.46 -6.87 3.17
CA ARG A 56 -3.80 -7.70 4.19
C ARG A 56 -3.31 -6.88 5.38
N ALA A 57 -2.75 -5.70 5.13
CA ALA A 57 -2.35 -4.77 6.17
C ALA A 57 -3.55 -4.37 7.05
N ASN A 58 -4.71 -4.11 6.44
CA ASN A 58 -5.94 -3.82 7.18
C ASN A 58 -6.42 -5.00 8.03
N MET A 59 -6.34 -6.24 7.51
CA MET A 59 -6.67 -7.46 8.28
C MET A 59 -5.75 -7.67 9.48
N LEU A 60 -4.48 -7.26 9.37
CA LEU A 60 -3.49 -7.30 10.45
C LEU A 60 -3.50 -6.04 11.32
N HIS A 61 -4.49 -5.16 11.16
CA HIS A 61 -4.58 -3.87 11.84
C HIS A 61 -3.35 -2.96 11.70
N LEU A 62 -2.55 -3.18 10.65
CA LEU A 62 -1.42 -2.35 10.28
C LEU A 62 -1.93 -1.06 9.63
N LYS A 63 -1.29 0.05 10.01
CA LYS A 63 -1.61 1.39 9.51
C LYS A 63 -0.36 2.06 8.94
N PRO A 64 0.02 1.73 7.69
CA PRO A 64 1.28 2.17 7.08
C PRO A 64 1.45 3.69 6.99
N PHE A 65 0.34 4.43 6.98
CA PHE A 65 0.29 5.88 6.84
C PHE A 65 -0.15 6.59 8.12
N ASP A 66 -0.14 5.90 9.27
CA ASP A 66 -0.44 6.52 10.57
C ASP A 66 0.84 7.09 11.21
N ASP A 67 0.66 8.12 12.02
CA ASP A 67 1.75 8.84 12.69
C ASP A 67 2.09 8.24 14.07
N SER A 68 1.54 7.07 14.40
CA SER A 68 1.75 6.38 15.69
C SER A 68 3.23 6.14 16.00
N TYR A 69 4.06 5.93 14.97
CA TYR A 69 5.52 5.81 15.12
C TYR A 69 6.16 7.06 15.74
N LYS A 70 5.66 8.27 15.45
CA LYS A 70 6.17 9.51 16.06
C LYS A 70 5.98 9.53 17.58
N LYS A 71 4.91 8.90 18.08
CA LYS A 71 4.65 8.78 19.52
C LYS A 71 5.62 7.79 20.18
N ALA A 72 5.90 6.66 19.51
CA ALA A 72 6.90 5.70 19.98
C ALA A 72 8.31 6.32 20.00
N ARG A 73 8.69 7.07 18.96
CA ARG A 73 9.99 7.77 18.94
C ARG A 73 10.16 8.75 20.10
N LYS A 74 9.12 9.53 20.42
CA LYS A 74 9.14 10.48 21.54
C LYS A 74 9.22 9.83 22.92
N SER A 75 8.86 8.56 23.10
CA SER A 75 9.04 7.91 24.40
C SER A 75 10.52 7.63 24.68
N TYR A 76 11.30 7.26 23.64
CA TYR A 76 12.74 7.05 23.78
C TYR A 76 13.50 8.35 24.09
N GLU A 77 13.06 9.49 23.55
CA GLU A 77 13.67 10.80 23.84
C GLU A 77 13.51 11.24 25.32
N ARG A 78 12.53 10.70 26.05
CA ARG A 78 12.29 11.04 27.46
C ARG A 78 13.19 10.27 28.42
N ASP A 79 13.61 9.06 28.05
CA ASP A 79 14.47 8.23 28.91
C ASP A 79 15.93 8.74 28.92
N ASP A 80 16.39 9.39 27.85
CA ASP A 80 17.74 9.95 27.77
C ASP A 80 17.95 11.16 28.71
N ASP A 81 16.91 11.96 28.99
CA ASP A 81 17.00 13.15 29.86
C ASP A 81 16.91 12.82 31.36
N GLU A 82 16.28 11.70 31.75
CA GLU A 82 16.29 11.21 33.14
C GLU A 82 17.62 10.53 33.51
N SER A 83 18.40 10.07 32.52
CA SER A 83 19.72 9.45 32.75
C SER A 83 20.86 10.45 33.03
N LYS A 84 20.59 11.77 32.96
CA LYS A 84 21.58 12.86 33.13
C LYS A 84 21.41 13.70 34.40
N LYS A 85 20.54 13.30 35.34
CA LYS A 85 20.44 13.91 36.67
C LYS A 85 21.02 12.99 37.75
#